data_AF-A0A2T0AEF3-F1
#
_entry.id   AF-A0A2T0AEF3-F1
#
_cell.length_a   1.000
_cell.length_b   1.000
_cell.length_c   1.000
_cell.angle_alpha   90.00
_cell.angle_beta   90.00
_cell.angle_gamma   90.00
#
_symmetry.space_group_name_H-M   'P 1'
#
loop_
_entity.id
_entity.type
_entity.pdbx_description
1 polymer ?
#
loop_
_entity_poly.entity_id
_entity_poly.type
_entity_poly.pdbx_seq_one_letter_code
_entity_poly.pdbx_strand_id
1 'polypeptide(L)'
;MARSSTDSAPDDSTPETPLLPRYRSDSPPADGADEKRARRGGAARVKGAWMDPEDEEDEEDGLGEYRGLRWMQGRRKVGCGVCAVSSARCILAASILALAAVLAALASLVYLRHFRTVYRVYEDPLVPDPREVEGMVGRFPRSLARSASEMEEPVGPLAWRLQAIEDELQARFDGMGLPGMTSLPCAGISVNDTSLTSRYSALRQTGPSEPRQGKTLLALNLYNSEDVLPTLSHALLTVTSFLDPSTVHVSIFENGSTDNTTLALAHLAAALTALGASHTILSDPRKTNWKAVDRIAQLAVYRNVVLAPLERDEDFDDIVFINDVFVCPSDILELIFQRKAQEADAACATDWIANKGWASRLNPDVRFYDSWVSRSLSGETLRRQEDFLATLRKGVNVLFDQPGEERYKARWDKGLPVPVYSCWNGLLALDAQPFTSTSISPRYDLSSSLPSSSRKSWPRDSPIASTEPARFRSALNNPGECAASECKLIAKDFWSRGFDRWLIVPSVRVTYSEPVYSNPSLLSLSSLHPPSPSPTLDAEERIDWPSYTPPEEVVCWAWTPGPHVDFEWARAVWERPYETFAKVLSRG
;
A
#
# COMPACT_ATOMS: atom_id res chain seq x y z
N MET A 1 -14.36 35.67 32.40
CA MET A 1 -15.71 35.94 31.86
C MET A 1 -15.81 35.35 30.46
N ALA A 2 -17.01 35.30 29.87
CA ALA A 2 -17.37 34.33 28.82
C ALA A 2 -16.77 34.56 27.42
N ARG A 3 -16.89 33.50 26.59
CA ARG A 3 -16.46 33.35 25.20
C ARG A 3 -16.93 34.47 24.26
N SER A 4 -16.16 34.68 23.19
CA SER A 4 -16.70 34.54 21.83
C SER A 4 -15.83 33.55 21.05
N SER A 5 -16.46 32.81 20.13
CA SER A 5 -15.86 31.77 19.30
C SER A 5 -15.97 32.16 17.84
N THR A 6 -14.90 31.97 17.08
CA THR A 6 -14.89 32.06 15.62
C THR A 6 -13.99 30.96 15.11
N ASP A 7 -14.61 29.88 14.63
CA ASP A 7 -13.93 28.83 13.90
C ASP A 7 -13.29 29.39 12.62
N SER A 8 -12.13 28.88 12.25
CA SER A 8 -11.50 29.11 10.96
C SER A 8 -11.02 27.77 10.43
N ALA A 9 -11.85 27.14 9.60
CA ALA A 9 -11.49 25.93 8.88
C ALA A 9 -10.60 26.29 7.68
N PRO A 10 -9.52 25.55 7.40
CA PRO A 10 -8.83 25.62 6.12
C PRO A 10 -9.71 25.08 4.99
N ASP A 11 -9.57 25.68 3.81
CA ASP A 11 -10.44 25.46 2.65
C ASP A 11 -10.12 24.15 1.90
N ASP A 12 -11.15 23.52 1.33
CA ASP A 12 -11.06 22.21 0.68
C ASP A 12 -10.65 22.35 -0.80
N SER A 13 -9.43 21.92 -1.13
CA SER A 13 -8.93 21.95 -2.50
C SER A 13 -8.14 20.70 -2.91
N THR A 14 -8.64 19.52 -2.53
CA THR A 14 -8.36 18.30 -3.32
C THR A 14 -9.51 18.06 -4.30
N PRO A 15 -9.25 17.90 -5.63
CA PRO A 15 -10.31 18.10 -6.61
C PRO A 15 -11.32 16.95 -6.65
N GLU A 16 -12.45 17.15 -5.99
CA GLU A 16 -13.67 16.38 -6.23
C GLU A 16 -14.12 16.46 -7.69
N THR A 17 -14.77 15.37 -8.12
CA THR A 17 -15.34 15.11 -9.44
C THR A 17 -16.03 16.32 -10.10
N PRO A 18 -15.60 16.76 -11.30
CA PRO A 18 -16.35 17.77 -12.06
C PRO A 18 -17.71 17.24 -12.51
N LEU A 19 -18.75 18.03 -12.24
CA LEU A 19 -20.11 17.81 -12.74
C LEU A 19 -20.16 17.86 -14.28
N LEU A 20 -21.12 17.12 -14.85
CA LEU A 20 -21.35 17.02 -16.29
C LEU A 20 -21.65 18.40 -16.94
N PRO A 21 -21.13 18.68 -18.15
CA PRO A 21 -21.54 19.86 -18.90
C PRO A 21 -23.01 19.76 -19.33
N ARG A 22 -23.82 20.76 -18.99
CA ARG A 22 -25.10 21.00 -19.66
C ARG A 22 -24.82 21.59 -21.04
N TYR A 23 -25.09 20.83 -22.11
CA TYR A 23 -25.12 21.39 -23.46
C TYR A 23 -26.54 21.83 -23.80
N ARG A 24 -26.71 23.13 -24.07
CA ARG A 24 -27.86 23.69 -24.79
C ARG A 24 -27.33 24.24 -26.10
N SER A 25 -27.87 23.76 -27.21
CA SER A 25 -27.85 24.45 -28.50
C SER A 25 -29.09 24.04 -29.28
N ASP A 26 -29.72 25.01 -29.92
CA ASP A 26 -30.99 24.83 -30.63
C ASP A 26 -30.82 24.13 -32.00
N SER A 27 -31.92 23.56 -32.51
CA SER A 27 -32.07 23.00 -33.87
C SER A 27 -32.70 24.06 -34.82
N PRO A 28 -33.07 23.79 -36.11
CA PRO A 28 -32.83 22.66 -37.05
C PRO A 28 -32.48 23.22 -38.49
N PRO A 29 -33.00 22.71 -39.66
CA PRO A 29 -32.92 21.38 -40.31
C PRO A 29 -32.32 21.40 -41.76
N ALA A 30 -32.04 20.21 -42.33
CA ALA A 30 -32.19 19.81 -43.77
C ALA A 30 -31.43 18.49 -44.06
N ASP A 31 -31.72 17.64 -45.06
CA ASP A 31 -33.00 17.17 -45.65
C ASP A 31 -32.72 15.92 -46.55
N GLY A 32 -33.72 15.07 -46.83
CA GLY A 32 -33.65 13.94 -47.80
C GLY A 32 -33.06 12.59 -47.27
N ALA A 33 -33.77 11.45 -47.25
CA ALA A 33 -34.40 10.65 -48.33
C ALA A 33 -33.42 9.67 -49.02
N ASP A 34 -33.78 8.46 -49.48
CA ASP A 34 -34.90 7.51 -49.25
C ASP A 34 -34.55 6.24 -50.06
N GLU A 35 -34.58 5.02 -49.50
CA GLU A 35 -34.88 3.82 -50.34
C GLU A 35 -35.30 2.57 -49.55
N LYS A 36 -36.04 1.69 -50.24
CA LYS A 36 -36.73 0.49 -49.72
C LYS A 36 -36.27 -0.77 -50.48
N ARG A 37 -36.88 -1.93 -50.13
CA ARG A 37 -37.15 -3.14 -50.95
C ARG A 37 -36.18 -4.32 -50.69
N ALA A 38 -36.58 -5.60 -50.62
CA ALA A 38 -37.91 -6.26 -50.58
C ALA A 38 -37.91 -7.63 -49.85
N ARG A 39 -39.11 -8.14 -49.56
CA ARG A 39 -39.42 -9.50 -49.09
C ARG A 39 -39.31 -10.58 -50.18
N ARG A 40 -39.02 -11.82 -49.77
CA ARG A 40 -39.65 -13.13 -50.11
C ARG A 40 -38.95 -14.20 -49.23
N GLY A 41 -39.54 -15.30 -48.76
CA GLY A 41 -40.91 -15.81 -48.82
C GLY A 41 -40.89 -17.35 -48.63
N GLY A 42 -41.79 -17.93 -47.84
CA GLY A 42 -41.85 -19.40 -47.63
C GLY A 42 -42.68 -19.78 -46.40
N ALA A 43 -43.56 -20.78 -46.51
CA ALA A 43 -44.52 -21.16 -45.47
C ALA A 43 -44.76 -22.69 -45.43
N ALA A 44 -45.56 -23.12 -44.44
CA ALA A 44 -46.27 -24.40 -44.30
C ALA A 44 -45.65 -25.56 -43.46
N ARG A 45 -46.01 -25.58 -42.16
CA ARG A 45 -47.01 -26.49 -41.54
C ARG A 45 -46.90 -28.01 -41.79
N VAL A 46 -46.90 -28.82 -40.70
CA VAL A 46 -47.55 -30.15 -40.61
C VAL A 46 -47.71 -30.63 -39.14
N LYS A 47 -48.87 -31.24 -38.84
CA LYS A 47 -49.31 -32.22 -37.77
C LYS A 47 -48.59 -32.29 -36.39
N GLY A 48 -49.22 -32.59 -35.25
CA GLY A 48 -50.63 -32.91 -34.92
C GLY A 48 -50.89 -34.39 -34.59
N ALA A 49 -51.15 -34.72 -33.31
CA ALA A 49 -51.86 -35.92 -32.81
C ALA A 49 -52.11 -35.80 -31.28
N TRP A 50 -53.35 -36.09 -30.82
CA TRP A 50 -53.77 -37.03 -29.76
C TRP A 50 -54.77 -36.33 -28.81
N MET A 51 -55.77 -36.94 -28.17
CA MET A 51 -56.47 -38.24 -28.32
C MET A 51 -57.81 -38.17 -27.54
N ASP A 52 -58.88 -38.82 -28.02
CA ASP A 52 -60.18 -38.96 -27.30
C ASP A 52 -60.27 -40.30 -26.53
N PRO A 53 -61.12 -40.40 -25.48
CA PRO A 53 -61.66 -41.66 -24.96
C PRO A 53 -63.16 -41.85 -25.26
N GLU A 54 -63.59 -43.11 -25.26
CA GLU A 54 -64.90 -43.59 -25.77
C GLU A 54 -66.03 -43.59 -24.72
N ASP A 55 -67.26 -43.78 -25.21
CA ASP A 55 -68.53 -43.83 -24.46
C ASP A 55 -68.76 -45.18 -23.73
N GLU A 56 -69.56 -45.15 -22.66
CA GLU A 56 -70.36 -46.31 -22.19
C GLU A 56 -71.68 -45.80 -21.56
N GLU A 57 -72.74 -46.62 -21.66
CA GLU A 57 -74.16 -46.24 -21.46
C GLU A 57 -74.64 -46.31 -20.00
N ASP A 58 -75.71 -45.59 -19.65
CA ASP A 58 -76.85 -46.10 -18.84
C ASP A 58 -78.02 -45.10 -18.74
N GLU A 59 -79.24 -45.61 -18.57
CA GLU A 59 -80.53 -44.91 -18.66
C GLU A 59 -81.01 -44.24 -17.34
N GLU A 60 -81.80 -43.16 -17.41
CA GLU A 60 -83.21 -43.12 -16.92
C GLU A 60 -83.88 -41.73 -17.08
N ASP A 61 -85.22 -41.74 -17.18
CA ASP A 61 -86.12 -40.61 -17.48
C ASP A 61 -86.33 -39.58 -16.34
N GLY A 62 -86.70 -38.33 -16.67
CA GLY A 62 -87.14 -37.36 -15.67
C GLY A 62 -87.52 -35.95 -16.14
N LEU A 63 -88.74 -35.78 -16.68
CA LEU A 63 -89.33 -34.47 -17.05
C LEU A 63 -89.47 -33.49 -15.87
N GLY A 64 -89.19 -32.20 -16.07
CA GLY A 64 -89.45 -31.15 -15.06
C GLY A 64 -89.32 -29.70 -15.56
N GLU A 65 -90.43 -28.97 -15.63
CA GLU A 65 -90.52 -27.65 -16.27
C GLU A 65 -89.94 -26.45 -15.50
N TYR A 66 -89.63 -25.41 -16.29
CA TYR A 66 -89.52 -23.99 -15.93
C TYR A 66 -90.29 -23.52 -14.67
N ARG A 67 -89.56 -22.89 -13.72
CA ARG A 67 -90.06 -21.72 -12.98
C ARG A 67 -88.99 -20.64 -12.83
N GLY A 68 -89.31 -19.44 -13.29
CA GLY A 68 -88.42 -18.28 -13.21
C GLY A 68 -88.58 -17.46 -11.93
N LEU A 69 -87.95 -16.28 -11.94
CA LEU A 69 -88.09 -15.17 -10.97
C LEU A 69 -87.60 -15.42 -9.54
N ARG A 70 -86.28 -15.34 -9.37
CA ARG A 70 -85.65 -14.56 -8.29
C ARG A 70 -84.24 -14.10 -8.70
N TRP A 71 -83.61 -13.23 -7.90
CA TRP A 71 -82.25 -12.67 -8.09
C TRP A 71 -82.08 -11.42 -8.99
N MET A 72 -82.96 -10.42 -8.83
CA MET A 72 -82.55 -9.00 -8.94
C MET A 72 -82.40 -8.36 -7.54
N GLN A 73 -81.47 -8.88 -6.74
CA GLN A 73 -80.93 -8.23 -5.54
C GLN A 73 -79.56 -8.84 -5.24
N GLY A 74 -78.48 -8.19 -5.69
CA GLY A 74 -77.12 -8.76 -5.61
C GLY A 74 -76.01 -7.96 -6.30
N ARG A 75 -76.33 -6.94 -7.10
CA ARG A 75 -75.32 -6.02 -7.69
C ARG A 75 -75.08 -4.81 -6.79
N ARG A 76 -74.30 -4.98 -5.71
CA ARG A 76 -73.53 -3.95 -4.96
C ARG A 76 -72.93 -4.58 -3.69
N LYS A 77 -71.73 -5.18 -3.80
CA LYS A 77 -70.71 -5.40 -2.73
C LYS A 77 -69.56 -6.38 -3.09
N VAL A 78 -69.33 -6.67 -4.38
CA VAL A 78 -68.08 -7.30 -4.84
C VAL A 78 -67.44 -6.36 -5.87
N GLY A 79 -66.48 -5.52 -5.44
CA GLY A 79 -65.97 -4.46 -6.33
C GLY A 79 -64.88 -3.51 -5.82
N CYS A 80 -64.38 -3.64 -4.58
CA CYS A 80 -63.23 -2.85 -4.11
C CYS A 80 -62.01 -3.70 -3.70
N GLY A 81 -62.21 -4.79 -2.94
CA GLY A 81 -61.08 -5.60 -2.43
C GLY A 81 -60.23 -6.24 -3.54
N VAL A 82 -60.86 -6.87 -4.53
CA VAL A 82 -60.15 -7.54 -5.65
C VAL A 82 -59.38 -6.52 -6.51
N CYS A 83 -59.96 -5.34 -6.76
CA CYS A 83 -59.32 -4.27 -7.51
C CYS A 83 -58.11 -3.68 -6.75
N ALA A 84 -58.20 -3.53 -5.42
CA ALA A 84 -57.11 -3.04 -4.58
C ALA A 84 -55.95 -4.04 -4.45
N VAL A 85 -56.24 -5.34 -4.37
CA VAL A 85 -55.19 -6.40 -4.39
C VAL A 85 -54.54 -6.48 -5.77
N SER A 86 -55.31 -6.29 -6.85
CA SER A 86 -54.77 -6.22 -8.22
C SER A 86 -53.88 -4.99 -8.41
N SER A 87 -54.30 -3.80 -7.98
CA SER A 87 -53.50 -2.58 -8.10
C SER A 87 -52.22 -2.63 -7.25
N ALA A 88 -52.29 -3.16 -6.02
CA ALA A 88 -51.10 -3.39 -5.19
C ALA A 88 -50.09 -4.35 -5.85
N ARG A 89 -50.58 -5.42 -6.50
CA ARG A 89 -49.73 -6.34 -7.28
C ARG A 89 -49.11 -5.66 -8.51
N CYS A 90 -49.86 -4.83 -9.23
CA CYS A 90 -49.33 -4.06 -10.36
C CYS A 90 -48.28 -3.03 -9.91
N ILE A 91 -48.50 -2.33 -8.79
CA ILE A 91 -47.54 -1.38 -8.20
C ILE A 91 -46.27 -2.12 -7.75
N LEU A 92 -46.40 -3.28 -7.09
CA LEU A 92 -45.25 -4.09 -6.70
C LEU A 92 -44.46 -4.58 -7.92
N ALA A 93 -45.14 -5.10 -8.95
CA ALA A 93 -44.51 -5.53 -10.20
C ALA A 93 -43.79 -4.38 -10.92
N ALA A 94 -44.43 -3.19 -11.01
CA ALA A 94 -43.82 -2.00 -11.59
C ALA A 94 -42.59 -1.53 -10.77
N SER A 95 -42.66 -1.56 -9.44
CA SER A 95 -41.53 -1.26 -8.56
C SER A 95 -40.37 -2.24 -8.71
N ILE A 96 -40.66 -3.55 -8.85
CA ILE A 96 -39.64 -4.58 -9.10
C ILE A 96 -38.99 -4.38 -10.47
N LEU A 97 -39.77 -4.09 -11.52
CA LEU A 97 -39.23 -3.80 -12.86
C LEU A 97 -38.40 -2.51 -12.89
N ALA A 98 -38.84 -1.47 -12.18
CA ALA A 98 -38.08 -0.22 -12.04
C ALA A 98 -36.76 -0.46 -11.28
N LEU A 99 -36.79 -1.21 -10.18
CA LEU A 99 -35.59 -1.59 -9.44
C LEU A 99 -34.64 -2.43 -10.30
N ALA A 100 -35.14 -3.42 -11.03
CA ALA A 100 -34.35 -4.24 -11.95
C ALA A 100 -33.72 -3.40 -13.07
N ALA A 101 -34.45 -2.43 -13.64
CA ALA A 101 -33.92 -1.51 -14.63
C ALA A 101 -32.82 -0.59 -14.06
N VAL A 102 -33.00 -0.08 -12.83
CA VAL A 102 -31.98 0.71 -12.12
C VAL A 102 -30.73 -0.13 -11.83
N LEU A 103 -30.89 -1.37 -11.33
CA LEU A 103 -29.78 -2.29 -11.08
C LEU A 103 -29.05 -2.66 -12.37
N ALA A 104 -29.76 -2.91 -13.47
CA ALA A 104 -29.17 -3.19 -14.77
C ALA A 104 -28.42 -1.97 -15.35
N ALA A 105 -28.96 -0.77 -15.17
CA ALA A 105 -28.28 0.48 -15.57
C ALA A 105 -27.01 0.72 -14.73
N LEU A 106 -27.07 0.49 -13.41
CA LEU A 106 -25.91 0.58 -12.52
C LEU A 106 -24.84 -0.47 -12.89
N ALA A 107 -25.23 -1.73 -13.12
CA ALA A 107 -24.32 -2.77 -13.56
C ALA A 107 -23.69 -2.44 -14.92
N SER A 108 -24.46 -1.89 -15.87
CA SER A 108 -23.96 -1.45 -17.17
C SER A 108 -22.99 -0.26 -17.05
N LEU A 109 -23.25 0.69 -16.16
CA LEU A 109 -22.35 1.82 -15.87
C LEU A 109 -21.04 1.33 -15.22
N VAL A 110 -21.11 0.40 -14.26
CA VAL A 110 -19.94 -0.23 -13.64
C VAL A 110 -19.14 -1.01 -14.69
N TYR A 111 -19.80 -1.81 -15.53
CA TYR A 111 -19.16 -2.56 -16.62
C TYR A 111 -18.47 -1.64 -17.64
N LEU A 112 -19.15 -0.60 -18.14
CA LEU A 112 -18.57 0.34 -19.09
C LEU A 112 -17.43 1.17 -18.48
N ARG A 113 -17.51 1.50 -17.18
CA ARG A 113 -16.42 2.17 -16.46
C ARG A 113 -15.23 1.24 -16.31
N HIS A 114 -15.45 -0.01 -15.91
CA HIS A 114 -14.41 -1.04 -15.80
C HIS A 114 -13.75 -1.31 -17.16
N PHE A 115 -14.54 -1.49 -18.22
CA PHE A 115 -14.05 -1.67 -19.59
C PHE A 115 -13.16 -0.49 -20.04
N ARG A 116 -13.61 0.76 -19.85
CA ARG A 116 -12.81 1.96 -20.18
C ARG A 116 -11.52 2.07 -19.36
N THR A 117 -11.51 1.54 -18.14
CA THR A 117 -10.33 1.48 -17.27
C THR A 117 -9.34 0.39 -17.74
N VAL A 118 -9.83 -0.81 -18.04
CA VAL A 118 -9.00 -1.97 -18.43
C VAL A 118 -8.39 -1.78 -19.82
N TYR A 119 -9.15 -1.26 -20.77
CA TYR A 119 -8.68 -1.01 -22.15
C TYR A 119 -8.15 0.42 -22.33
N ARG A 120 -7.63 1.03 -21.26
CA ARG A 120 -7.07 2.36 -21.32
C ARG A 120 -5.66 2.32 -21.91
N VAL A 121 -5.45 3.04 -23.01
CA VAL A 121 -4.10 3.37 -23.48
C VAL A 121 -3.57 4.49 -22.58
N TYR A 122 -2.43 4.25 -21.96
CA TYR A 122 -1.70 5.22 -21.15
C TYR A 122 -0.61 5.88 -21.98
N GLU A 123 -0.25 7.11 -21.63
CA GLU A 123 0.98 7.76 -22.11
C GLU A 123 2.19 7.15 -21.39
N ASP A 124 3.37 7.24 -22.01
CA ASP A 124 4.63 6.82 -21.39
C ASP A 124 4.88 7.59 -20.08
N PRO A 125 5.49 6.96 -19.05
CA PRO A 125 5.86 7.65 -17.82
C PRO A 125 6.73 8.89 -18.08
N LEU A 126 6.50 9.95 -17.30
CA LEU A 126 7.38 11.12 -17.27
C LEU A 126 8.79 10.70 -16.86
N VAL A 127 9.74 10.85 -17.79
CA VAL A 127 11.17 10.67 -17.55
C VAL A 127 11.67 11.88 -16.73
N PRO A 128 12.21 11.68 -15.51
CA PRO A 128 12.69 12.76 -14.65
C PRO A 128 13.85 13.56 -15.26
N ASP A 129 13.87 14.87 -15.02
CA ASP A 129 14.99 15.80 -15.29
C ASP A 129 15.26 16.65 -14.04
N PRO A 130 15.64 16.00 -12.91
CA PRO A 130 15.80 16.70 -11.64
C PRO A 130 17.00 17.64 -11.62
N ARG A 131 16.97 18.56 -10.66
CA ARG A 131 18.07 19.44 -10.27
C ARG A 131 18.42 19.22 -8.80
N GLU A 132 19.69 19.36 -8.46
CA GLU A 132 20.14 19.36 -7.07
C GLU A 132 19.64 20.63 -6.36
N VAL A 133 19.15 20.47 -5.13
CA VAL A 133 18.51 21.58 -4.38
C VAL A 133 19.45 22.30 -3.41
N GLU A 134 20.56 21.70 -2.97
CA GLU A 134 21.45 22.30 -1.95
C GLU A 134 21.91 23.73 -2.31
N GLY A 135 22.21 23.95 -3.61
CA GLY A 135 22.65 25.24 -4.12
C GLY A 135 21.61 26.39 -4.03
N MET A 136 20.36 26.10 -3.63
CA MET A 136 19.32 27.10 -3.41
C MET A 136 19.53 27.90 -2.12
N VAL A 137 20.32 27.41 -1.17
CA VAL A 137 20.45 27.97 0.19
C VAL A 137 21.89 28.27 0.61
N GLY A 138 22.04 29.14 1.60
CA GLY A 138 23.34 29.38 2.23
C GLY A 138 23.84 28.15 3.00
N ARG A 139 25.15 27.85 2.89
CA ARG A 139 25.80 26.79 3.67
C ARG A 139 25.65 27.02 5.17
N PHE A 140 25.77 25.96 5.96
CA PHE A 140 25.85 26.05 7.41
C PHE A 140 27.18 26.70 7.85
N PRO A 141 27.25 27.29 9.06
CA PRO A 141 28.49 27.87 9.60
C PRO A 141 29.66 26.89 9.59
N ARG A 142 30.85 27.34 9.16
CA ARG A 142 32.05 26.48 9.07
C ARG A 142 32.47 25.85 10.41
N SER A 143 32.07 26.43 11.54
CA SER A 143 32.29 25.88 12.88
C SER A 143 31.52 24.59 13.15
N LEU A 144 30.48 24.29 12.36
CA LEU A 144 29.68 23.06 12.47
C LEU A 144 30.12 21.96 11.51
N ALA A 145 30.97 22.28 10.52
CA ALA A 145 31.40 21.34 9.49
C ALA A 145 32.41 20.31 10.05
N ARG A 146 32.21 19.02 9.75
CA ARG A 146 33.15 17.93 10.07
C ARG A 146 34.53 18.17 9.44
N SER A 147 35.60 18.05 10.23
CA SER A 147 36.97 18.04 9.71
C SER A 147 37.32 16.66 9.15
N ALA A 148 37.96 16.61 7.97
CA ALA A 148 38.34 15.35 7.32
C ALA A 148 39.44 14.55 8.05
N SER A 149 40.06 15.13 9.09
CA SER A 149 41.15 14.51 9.86
C SER A 149 40.72 13.89 11.19
N GLU A 150 39.44 13.99 11.58
CA GLU A 150 38.96 13.58 12.89
C GLU A 150 38.29 12.19 12.80
N MET A 151 38.92 11.20 13.43
CA MET A 151 38.39 9.85 13.63
C MET A 151 37.75 9.81 15.01
N GLU A 152 36.45 10.09 15.08
CA GLU A 152 35.71 10.30 16.34
C GLU A 152 34.75 9.14 16.62
N GLU A 153 34.66 8.72 17.89
CA GLU A 153 33.76 7.65 18.28
C GLU A 153 32.28 8.09 18.16
N PRO A 154 31.39 7.28 17.54
CA PRO A 154 29.99 7.68 17.35
C PRO A 154 29.14 7.73 18.64
N VAL A 155 29.74 7.52 19.81
CA VAL A 155 29.18 7.82 21.13
C VAL A 155 30.30 8.47 21.93
N GLY A 156 30.23 9.78 22.12
CA GLY A 156 31.35 10.57 22.61
C GLY A 156 31.12 12.08 22.44
N PRO A 157 32.19 12.91 22.54
CA PRO A 157 32.12 14.37 22.62
C PRO A 157 31.69 15.09 21.32
N LEU A 158 30.92 14.43 20.44
CA LEU A 158 30.33 14.99 19.24
C LEU A 158 28.82 15.28 19.30
N ALA A 159 28.13 14.88 20.38
CA ALA A 159 26.70 15.13 20.52
C ALA A 159 26.33 16.62 20.37
N TRP A 160 27.24 17.54 20.75
CA TRP A 160 27.06 18.98 20.55
C TRP A 160 27.05 19.40 19.07
N ARG A 161 27.77 18.69 18.18
CA ARG A 161 27.88 19.01 16.76
C ARG A 161 26.59 18.68 16.02
N LEU A 162 25.99 17.51 16.31
CA LEU A 162 24.64 17.17 15.84
C LEU A 162 23.62 18.17 16.37
N GLN A 163 23.57 18.41 17.69
CA GLN A 163 22.64 19.35 18.29
C GLN A 163 22.75 20.75 17.67
N ALA A 164 23.96 21.28 17.47
CA ALA A 164 24.14 22.61 16.88
C ALA A 164 23.79 22.68 15.39
N ILE A 165 23.85 21.56 14.65
CA ILE A 165 23.32 21.46 13.28
C ILE A 165 21.79 21.44 13.33
N GLU A 166 21.19 20.70 14.26
CA GLU A 166 19.74 20.63 14.44
C GLU A 166 19.15 21.97 14.90
N ASP A 167 19.81 22.69 15.80
CA ASP A 167 19.41 24.02 16.27
C ASP A 167 19.43 25.06 15.12
N GLU A 168 20.47 25.06 14.28
CA GLU A 168 20.58 25.92 13.10
C GLU A 168 19.57 25.52 12.00
N LEU A 169 19.27 24.23 11.85
CA LEU A 169 18.24 23.76 10.92
C LEU A 169 16.82 24.14 11.39
N GLN A 170 16.53 23.99 12.69
CA GLN A 170 15.29 24.44 13.30
C GLN A 170 15.11 25.94 13.12
N ALA A 171 16.15 26.76 13.37
CA ALA A 171 16.07 28.21 13.18
C ALA A 171 15.77 28.61 11.71
N ARG A 172 16.23 27.82 10.73
CA ARG A 172 15.90 28.01 9.31
C ARG A 172 14.44 27.62 9.02
N PHE A 173 13.97 26.50 9.56
CA PHE A 173 12.58 26.05 9.45
C PHE A 173 11.59 27.00 10.16
N ASP A 174 11.93 27.54 11.33
CA ASP A 174 11.17 28.58 12.02
C ASP A 174 11.04 29.85 11.15
N GLY A 175 12.13 30.24 10.47
CA GLY A 175 12.13 31.33 9.49
C GLY A 175 11.26 31.09 8.26
N MET A 176 10.90 29.83 7.97
CA MET A 176 9.94 29.43 6.93
C MET A 176 8.52 29.23 7.48
N GLY A 177 8.32 29.23 8.79
CA GLY A 177 7.02 28.95 9.43
C GLY A 177 6.66 27.45 9.49
N LEU A 178 7.64 26.56 9.37
CA LEU A 178 7.45 25.11 9.44
C LEU A 178 7.30 24.59 10.88
N PRO A 179 6.71 23.39 11.10
CA PRO A 179 6.62 22.81 12.43
C PRO A 179 7.98 22.42 13.04
N GLY A 180 8.00 22.21 14.36
CA GLY A 180 9.20 21.80 15.09
C GLY A 180 9.65 20.39 14.74
N MET A 181 10.96 20.19 14.61
CA MET A 181 11.56 18.89 14.25
C MET A 181 11.37 17.80 15.32
N THR A 182 11.22 18.18 16.59
CA THR A 182 11.11 17.24 17.73
C THR A 182 9.69 17.18 18.30
N SER A 183 8.66 17.21 17.44
CA SER A 183 7.26 17.14 17.88
C SER A 183 6.83 15.74 18.31
N LEU A 184 7.42 14.69 17.73
CA LEU A 184 7.11 13.30 18.08
C LEU A 184 7.67 12.89 19.46
N PRO A 185 6.92 12.09 20.25
CA PRO A 185 7.38 11.51 21.50
C PRO A 185 8.30 10.29 21.25
N CYS A 186 9.48 10.55 20.69
CA CYS A 186 10.44 9.51 20.35
C CYS A 186 11.14 8.92 21.59
N ALA A 187 11.43 7.62 21.52
CA ALA A 187 12.32 6.99 22.50
C ALA A 187 13.75 7.53 22.31
N GLY A 188 14.43 7.82 23.42
CA GLY A 188 15.74 8.48 23.37
C GLY A 188 16.83 7.60 22.77
N ILE A 189 17.48 8.09 21.72
CA ILE A 189 18.82 7.63 21.32
C ILE A 189 19.76 8.79 21.61
N SER A 190 20.06 8.97 22.89
CA SER A 190 20.96 10.02 23.37
C SER A 190 22.11 9.40 24.14
N VAL A 191 23.19 10.15 24.34
CA VAL A 191 24.33 9.75 25.18
C VAL A 191 23.90 9.37 26.61
N ASN A 192 22.75 9.88 27.07
CA ASN A 192 22.19 9.60 28.39
C ASN A 192 21.20 8.40 28.39
N ASP A 193 20.67 7.99 27.24
CA ASP A 193 19.86 6.77 27.11
C ASP A 193 20.70 5.64 26.51
N THR A 194 21.38 4.94 27.41
CA THR A 194 22.27 3.83 27.07
C THR A 194 21.52 2.56 26.67
N SER A 195 20.20 2.48 26.89
CA SER A 195 19.43 1.24 26.70
C SER A 195 19.31 0.84 25.23
N LEU A 196 18.77 1.74 24.39
CA LEU A 196 18.66 1.53 22.94
C LEU A 196 20.03 1.65 22.24
N THR A 197 20.92 2.50 22.75
CA THR A 197 22.30 2.62 22.26
C THR A 197 23.07 1.29 22.37
N SER A 198 22.82 0.52 23.43
CA SER A 198 23.37 -0.83 23.61
C SER A 198 22.78 -1.82 22.60
N ARG A 199 21.45 -1.85 22.42
CA ARG A 199 20.77 -2.72 21.44
C ARG A 199 21.29 -2.51 20.02
N TYR A 200 21.35 -1.27 19.57
CA TYR A 200 21.78 -0.95 18.20
C TYR A 200 23.30 -0.87 18.03
N SER A 201 24.09 -1.20 19.06
CA SER A 201 25.56 -1.15 18.99
C SER A 201 26.15 -2.06 17.91
N ALA A 202 25.51 -3.18 17.58
CA ALA A 202 25.90 -4.05 16.47
C ALA A 202 25.87 -3.35 15.10
N LEU A 203 25.02 -2.33 14.92
CA LEU A 203 24.95 -1.53 13.69
C LEU A 203 26.13 -0.55 13.53
N ARG A 204 26.96 -0.38 14.58
CA ARG A 204 28.12 0.54 14.59
C ARG A 204 29.47 -0.16 14.43
N GLN A 205 29.56 -1.48 14.62
CA GLN A 205 30.86 -2.16 14.79
C GLN A 205 31.58 -2.43 13.46
N THR A 206 32.66 -1.69 13.21
CA THR A 206 33.63 -1.91 12.13
C THR A 206 34.94 -2.47 12.69
N GLY A 207 34.90 -3.71 13.22
CA GLY A 207 35.99 -4.30 14.02
C GLY A 207 36.36 -5.76 13.69
N PRO A 208 37.57 -6.21 14.05
CA PRO A 208 38.28 -7.32 13.39
C PRO A 208 37.86 -8.75 13.77
N SER A 209 36.63 -8.98 14.24
CA SER A 209 36.14 -10.35 14.55
C SER A 209 34.65 -10.61 14.30
N GLU A 210 33.89 -9.66 13.79
CA GLU A 210 33.39 -9.66 12.40
C GLU A 210 32.65 -8.32 12.15
N PRO A 211 32.92 -7.62 11.03
CA PRO A 211 32.42 -6.27 10.84
C PRO A 211 30.99 -6.21 10.31
N ARG A 212 30.32 -5.10 10.59
CA ARG A 212 29.29 -4.53 9.72
C ARG A 212 29.80 -4.53 8.28
N GLN A 213 29.14 -5.30 7.42
CA GLN A 213 29.33 -5.21 5.98
C GLN A 213 28.44 -4.08 5.44
N GLY A 214 29.02 -3.34 4.47
CA GLY A 214 28.41 -2.30 3.66
C GLY A 214 27.94 -0.97 4.26
N LYS A 215 27.70 -0.04 3.34
CA LYS A 215 27.06 1.26 3.49
C LYS A 215 25.53 1.10 3.54
N THR A 216 24.88 2.13 4.09
CA THR A 216 23.42 2.20 4.19
C THR A 216 22.87 3.33 3.33
N LEU A 217 22.01 3.00 2.37
CA LEU A 217 21.28 3.96 1.53
C LEU A 217 19.93 4.30 2.18
N LEU A 218 19.74 5.53 2.63
CA LEU A 218 18.42 6.04 3.04
C LEU A 218 17.75 6.63 1.79
N ALA A 219 16.66 6.02 1.31
CA ALA A 219 16.02 6.31 0.03
C ALA A 219 14.59 6.85 0.22
N LEU A 220 14.31 8.06 -0.28
CA LEU A 220 13.03 8.75 -0.02
C LEU A 220 12.42 9.37 -1.28
N ASN A 221 11.13 9.12 -1.51
CA ASN A 221 10.34 9.81 -2.52
C ASN A 221 9.34 10.72 -1.84
N LEU A 222 9.37 12.02 -2.13
CA LEU A 222 8.58 13.04 -1.43
C LEU A 222 7.76 13.90 -2.40
N TYR A 223 6.58 14.31 -1.95
CA TYR A 223 5.69 15.22 -2.67
C TYR A 223 4.74 15.90 -1.66
N ASN A 224 4.71 17.23 -1.65
CA ASN A 224 3.93 18.04 -0.71
C ASN A 224 4.06 17.54 0.75
N SER A 225 5.29 17.54 1.27
CA SER A 225 5.68 16.94 2.54
C SER A 225 6.12 17.99 3.58
N GLU A 226 5.76 19.27 3.43
CA GLU A 226 6.27 20.35 4.30
C GLU A 226 5.98 20.14 5.80
N ASP A 227 4.83 19.56 6.14
CA ASP A 227 4.44 19.23 7.53
C ASP A 227 5.31 18.12 8.16
N VAL A 228 5.76 17.16 7.35
CA VAL A 228 6.49 15.96 7.80
C VAL A 228 7.99 16.20 7.83
N LEU A 229 8.48 17.02 6.90
CA LEU A 229 9.90 17.16 6.60
C LEU A 229 10.77 17.65 7.78
N PRO A 230 10.31 18.52 8.70
CA PRO A 230 11.08 18.86 9.89
C PRO A 230 11.35 17.65 10.80
N THR A 231 10.32 16.84 11.08
CA THR A 231 10.48 15.63 11.90
C THR A 231 11.35 14.59 11.20
N LEU A 232 11.13 14.41 9.90
CA LEU A 232 11.92 13.51 9.07
C LEU A 232 13.39 13.95 8.98
N SER A 233 13.68 15.26 9.01
CA SER A 233 15.04 15.81 9.04
C SER A 233 15.78 15.42 10.31
N HIS A 234 15.16 15.58 11.49
CA HIS A 234 15.73 15.11 12.76
C HIS A 234 15.97 13.59 12.77
N ALA A 235 15.00 12.80 12.26
CA ALA A 235 15.17 11.35 12.14
C ALA A 235 16.35 10.96 11.24
N LEU A 236 16.46 11.56 10.05
CA LEU A 236 17.56 11.30 9.12
C LEU A 236 18.92 11.73 9.68
N LEU A 237 19.04 12.93 10.27
CA LEU A 237 20.29 13.43 10.86
C LEU A 237 20.73 12.57 12.06
N THR A 238 19.80 12.21 12.95
CA THR A 238 20.09 11.36 14.12
C THR A 238 20.54 9.96 13.71
N VAL A 239 19.83 9.29 12.79
CA VAL A 239 20.22 7.95 12.29
C VAL A 239 21.57 8.00 11.57
N THR A 240 21.79 9.01 10.72
CA THR A 240 23.05 9.20 9.99
C THR A 240 24.22 9.42 10.93
N SER A 241 24.03 10.23 11.99
CA SER A 241 25.03 10.44 13.03
C SER A 241 25.31 9.15 13.83
N PHE A 242 24.27 8.42 14.21
CA PHE A 242 24.39 7.18 14.99
C PHE A 242 25.18 6.09 14.25
N LEU A 243 24.94 5.93 12.95
CA LEU A 243 25.58 4.92 12.09
C LEU A 243 27.00 5.31 11.63
N ASP A 244 27.53 6.49 11.97
CA ASP A 244 28.62 7.22 11.30
C ASP A 244 28.22 7.76 9.90
N PRO A 245 28.20 9.09 9.71
CA PRO A 245 27.95 9.75 8.42
C PRO A 245 28.81 9.26 7.25
N SER A 246 30.00 8.69 7.49
CA SER A 246 30.86 8.14 6.43
C SER A 246 30.31 6.87 5.79
N THR A 247 29.36 6.20 6.45
CA THR A 247 28.81 4.90 6.05
C THR A 247 27.37 4.99 5.54
N VAL A 248 26.81 6.20 5.48
CA VAL A 248 25.41 6.45 5.11
C VAL A 248 25.36 7.38 3.90
N HIS A 249 24.50 7.03 2.94
CA HIS A 249 24.14 7.91 1.82
C HIS A 249 22.66 8.24 1.87
N VAL A 250 22.30 9.52 1.82
CA VAL A 250 20.89 9.95 1.82
C VAL A 250 20.46 10.33 0.40
N SER A 251 19.59 9.55 -0.23
CA SER A 251 19.07 9.82 -1.57
C SER A 251 17.59 10.18 -1.52
N ILE A 252 17.25 11.40 -1.96
CA ILE A 252 15.88 11.92 -1.94
C ILE A 252 15.51 12.42 -3.34
N PHE A 253 14.33 12.03 -3.82
CA PHE A 253 13.74 12.56 -5.05
C PHE A 253 12.37 13.17 -4.75
N GLU A 254 12.22 14.44 -5.09
CA GLU A 254 11.03 15.26 -4.89
C GLU A 254 10.35 15.55 -6.25
N ASN A 255 9.05 15.24 -6.38
CA ASN A 255 8.37 15.14 -7.68
C ASN A 255 7.31 16.23 -7.98
N GLY A 256 7.65 17.50 -7.80
CA GLY A 256 6.89 18.65 -8.31
C GLY A 256 5.92 19.27 -7.31
N SER A 257 6.39 19.37 -6.06
CA SER A 257 5.66 19.92 -4.92
C SER A 257 5.25 21.38 -5.13
N THR A 258 4.21 21.79 -4.41
CA THR A 258 3.62 23.15 -4.48
C THR A 258 3.78 23.94 -3.19
N ASP A 259 4.37 23.33 -2.18
CA ASP A 259 4.54 23.83 -0.82
C ASP A 259 6.04 24.11 -0.55
N ASN A 260 6.44 24.26 0.71
CA ASN A 260 7.83 24.56 1.04
C ASN A 260 8.81 23.35 0.94
N THR A 261 8.34 22.16 0.55
CA THR A 261 9.16 20.92 0.54
C THR A 261 10.51 21.10 -0.15
N THR A 262 10.55 21.65 -1.35
CA THR A 262 11.78 21.79 -2.14
C THR A 262 12.81 22.69 -1.46
N LEU A 263 12.38 23.77 -0.80
CA LEU A 263 13.27 24.70 -0.10
C LEU A 263 13.77 24.11 1.23
N ALA A 264 12.89 23.42 1.96
CA ALA A 264 13.28 22.72 3.19
C ALA A 264 14.24 21.56 2.91
N LEU A 265 14.10 20.86 1.78
CA LEU A 265 15.06 19.85 1.31
C LEU A 265 16.43 20.46 0.97
N ALA A 266 16.50 21.68 0.47
CA ALA A 266 17.77 22.39 0.29
C ALA A 266 18.47 22.67 1.62
N HIS A 267 17.70 23.02 2.66
CA HIS A 267 18.24 23.19 4.01
C HIS A 267 18.68 21.86 4.66
N LEU A 268 17.93 20.77 4.47
CA LEU A 268 18.34 19.43 4.90
C LEU A 268 19.63 18.96 4.19
N ALA A 269 19.76 19.20 2.89
CA ALA A 269 20.99 18.90 2.15
C ALA A 269 22.21 19.63 2.76
N ALA A 270 22.07 20.95 3.01
CA ALA A 270 23.14 21.74 3.62
C ALA A 270 23.47 21.30 5.07
N ALA A 271 22.50 20.74 5.81
CA ALA A 271 22.71 20.15 7.13
C ALA A 271 23.46 18.80 7.05
N LEU A 272 23.12 17.94 6.07
CA LEU A 272 23.84 16.69 5.79
C LEU A 272 25.29 16.96 5.35
N THR A 273 25.53 18.00 4.54
CA THR A 273 26.88 18.50 4.22
C THR A 273 27.65 18.90 5.48
N ALA A 274 27.02 19.60 6.42
CA ALA A 274 27.66 20.01 7.68
C ALA A 274 28.03 18.80 8.56
N LEU A 275 27.12 17.83 8.65
CA LEU A 275 27.32 16.55 9.36
C LEU A 275 28.43 15.70 8.72
N GLY A 276 28.76 15.95 7.44
CA GLY A 276 29.73 15.19 6.67
C GLY A 276 29.16 13.88 6.09
N ALA A 277 27.85 13.85 5.83
CA ALA A 277 27.16 12.72 5.23
C ALA A 277 27.09 12.85 3.71
N SER A 278 27.30 11.74 3.00
CA SER A 278 27.07 11.69 1.55
C SER A 278 25.56 11.75 1.27
N HIS A 279 25.15 12.49 0.25
CA HIS A 279 23.74 12.60 -0.11
C HIS A 279 23.54 12.97 -1.58
N THR A 280 22.31 12.82 -2.06
CA THR A 280 21.86 13.19 -3.41
C THR A 280 20.39 13.57 -3.31
N ILE A 281 20.12 14.87 -3.15
CA ILE A 281 18.77 15.41 -2.95
C ILE A 281 18.37 16.18 -4.21
N LEU A 282 17.36 15.67 -4.87
CA LEU A 282 16.95 16.00 -6.24
C LEU A 282 15.49 16.44 -6.26
N SER A 283 15.19 17.50 -7.00
CA SER A 283 13.82 17.97 -7.25
C SER A 283 13.56 18.12 -8.75
N ASP A 284 12.40 17.64 -9.20
CA ASP A 284 11.88 17.90 -10.55
C ASP A 284 10.58 18.73 -10.43
N PRO A 285 10.57 20.02 -10.82
CA PRO A 285 9.40 20.88 -10.67
C PRO A 285 8.26 20.55 -11.65
N ARG A 286 8.44 19.59 -12.56
CA ARG A 286 7.45 19.25 -13.59
C ARG A 286 6.40 18.31 -13.01
N LYS A 287 5.13 18.73 -13.08
CA LYS A 287 4.01 17.97 -12.50
C LYS A 287 3.63 16.77 -13.36
N THR A 288 3.53 15.61 -12.74
CA THR A 288 2.99 14.39 -13.34
C THR A 288 1.53 14.59 -13.79
N ASN A 289 1.20 14.29 -15.05
CA ASN A 289 -0.18 14.13 -15.47
C ASN A 289 -0.71 12.74 -15.06
N TRP A 290 -1.05 12.58 -13.78
CA TRP A 290 -1.61 11.33 -13.21
C TRP A 290 -2.90 10.83 -13.89
N LYS A 291 -3.52 11.66 -14.74
CA LYS A 291 -4.66 11.24 -15.56
C LYS A 291 -4.24 10.59 -16.87
N ALA A 292 -3.01 10.76 -17.34
CA ALA A 292 -2.54 10.22 -18.63
C ALA A 292 -1.62 8.99 -18.50
N VAL A 293 -0.71 9.00 -17.52
CA VAL A 293 0.24 7.90 -17.28
C VAL A 293 -0.38 6.76 -16.45
N ASP A 294 0.17 5.55 -16.54
CA ASP A 294 -0.11 4.50 -15.56
C ASP A 294 0.52 4.88 -14.21
N ARG A 295 -0.26 4.81 -13.12
CA ARG A 295 0.19 5.23 -11.79
C ARG A 295 1.33 4.36 -11.29
N ILE A 296 1.27 3.05 -11.51
CA ILE A 296 2.26 2.11 -10.99
C ILE A 296 3.57 2.23 -11.78
N ALA A 297 3.50 2.34 -13.11
CA ALA A 297 4.67 2.59 -13.96
C ALA A 297 5.37 3.92 -13.60
N GLN A 298 4.61 4.98 -13.32
CA GLN A 298 5.20 6.25 -12.92
C GLN A 298 5.87 6.20 -11.53
N LEU A 299 5.24 5.56 -10.55
CA LEU A 299 5.83 5.40 -9.22
C LEU A 299 7.09 4.54 -9.27
N ALA A 300 7.09 3.48 -10.08
CA ALA A 300 8.27 2.66 -10.32
C ALA A 300 9.46 3.49 -10.87
N VAL A 301 9.21 4.40 -11.82
CA VAL A 301 10.24 5.34 -12.31
C VAL A 301 10.79 6.19 -11.16
N TYR A 302 9.95 6.81 -10.33
CA TYR A 302 10.40 7.67 -9.23
C TYR A 302 11.16 6.90 -8.13
N ARG A 303 10.76 5.67 -7.80
CA ARG A 303 11.49 4.81 -6.86
C ARG A 303 12.86 4.38 -7.39
N ASN A 304 13.01 4.21 -8.70
CA ASN A 304 14.30 3.90 -9.29
C ASN A 304 15.26 5.10 -9.31
N VAL A 305 14.79 6.37 -9.32
CA VAL A 305 15.68 7.55 -9.25
C VAL A 305 16.54 7.54 -7.99
N VAL A 306 15.95 7.22 -6.83
CA VAL A 306 16.68 7.20 -5.54
C VAL A 306 17.63 6.01 -5.38
N LEU A 307 17.56 5.02 -6.28
CA LEU A 307 18.49 3.90 -6.35
C LEU A 307 19.73 4.19 -7.21
N ALA A 308 19.79 5.32 -7.93
CA ALA A 308 20.92 5.70 -8.78
C ALA A 308 22.31 5.73 -8.08
N PRO A 309 22.46 5.90 -6.75
CA PRO A 309 23.75 5.71 -6.07
C PRO A 309 24.31 4.28 -6.18
N LEU A 310 23.44 3.25 -6.18
CA LEU A 310 23.83 1.84 -6.26
C LEU A 310 24.48 1.46 -7.60
N GLU A 311 24.33 2.30 -8.63
CA GLU A 311 24.91 2.07 -9.96
C GLU A 311 26.35 2.59 -10.08
N ARG A 312 26.85 3.27 -9.04
CA ARG A 312 28.20 3.88 -9.00
C ARG A 312 29.08 3.33 -7.88
N ASP A 313 28.46 2.69 -6.90
CA ASP A 313 29.07 2.26 -5.64
C ASP A 313 28.41 0.94 -5.25
N GLU A 314 29.17 -0.15 -5.31
CA GLU A 314 28.68 -1.50 -5.02
C GLU A 314 28.79 -1.85 -3.52
N ASP A 315 29.36 -0.98 -2.69
CA ASP A 315 29.59 -1.22 -1.25
C ASP A 315 28.31 -1.07 -0.40
N PHE A 316 27.12 -0.97 -0.98
CA PHE A 316 25.87 -0.88 -0.23
C PHE A 316 25.35 -2.28 0.14
N ASP A 317 25.06 -2.48 1.43
CA ASP A 317 24.42 -3.70 1.98
C ASP A 317 22.98 -3.46 2.41
N ASP A 318 22.65 -2.21 2.76
CA ASP A 318 21.34 -1.81 3.27
C ASP A 318 20.70 -0.76 2.36
N ILE A 319 19.42 -0.95 2.05
CA ILE A 319 18.56 0.11 1.52
C ILE A 319 17.40 0.30 2.48
N VAL A 320 17.16 1.53 2.93
CA VAL A 320 16.03 1.86 3.81
C VAL A 320 15.14 2.87 3.09
N PHE A 321 14.01 2.37 2.60
CA PHE A 321 12.98 3.21 2.00
C PHE A 321 12.12 3.86 3.08
N ILE A 322 11.95 5.18 2.98
CA ILE A 322 11.08 5.95 3.86
C ILE A 322 10.13 6.79 2.97
N ASN A 323 8.83 6.64 3.18
CA ASN A 323 7.80 7.49 2.57
C ASN A 323 7.76 8.87 3.28
N ASP A 324 6.82 9.72 2.86
CA ASP A 324 6.36 10.97 3.48
C ASP A 324 5.61 10.73 4.81
N VAL A 325 6.27 10.09 5.78
CA VAL A 325 5.67 9.66 7.06
C VAL A 325 6.39 10.21 8.29
N PHE A 326 5.62 10.47 9.35
CA PHE A 326 6.11 10.69 10.71
C PHE A 326 6.75 9.40 11.24
N VAL A 327 8.01 9.49 11.65
CA VAL A 327 8.86 8.38 12.09
C VAL A 327 9.90 8.90 13.09
N CYS A 328 10.21 8.11 14.13
CA CYS A 328 11.28 8.41 15.06
C CYS A 328 12.62 7.76 14.66
N PRO A 329 13.77 8.32 15.07
CA PRO A 329 15.08 7.70 14.82
C PRO A 329 15.17 6.25 15.33
N SER A 330 14.50 5.96 16.46
CA SER A 330 14.42 4.64 17.08
C SER A 330 13.75 3.58 16.22
N ASP A 331 12.70 3.97 15.49
CA ASP A 331 11.92 3.08 14.64
C ASP A 331 12.72 2.68 13.39
N ILE A 332 13.53 3.60 12.84
CA ILE A 332 14.46 3.30 11.74
C ILE A 332 15.57 2.35 12.18
N LEU A 333 16.22 2.61 13.33
CA LEU A 333 17.29 1.73 13.83
C LEU A 333 16.79 0.35 14.23
N GLU A 334 15.63 0.25 14.88
CA GLU A 334 14.99 -1.03 15.21
C GLU A 334 14.71 -1.85 13.95
N LEU A 335 14.25 -1.22 12.88
CA LEU A 335 13.93 -1.93 11.64
C LEU A 335 15.17 -2.49 10.94
N ILE A 336 16.26 -1.71 10.87
CA ILE A 336 17.56 -2.16 10.35
C ILE A 336 18.11 -3.29 11.23
N PHE A 337 18.03 -3.13 12.56
CA PHE A 337 18.47 -4.12 13.54
C PHE A 337 17.72 -5.44 13.38
N GLN A 338 16.39 -5.42 13.34
CA GLN A 338 15.57 -6.62 13.10
C GLN A 338 15.92 -7.26 11.76
N ARG A 339 16.12 -6.49 10.68
CA ARG A 339 16.50 -7.07 9.39
C ARG A 339 17.80 -7.87 9.48
N LYS A 340 18.88 -7.24 9.99
CA LYS A 340 20.20 -7.89 10.11
C LYS A 340 20.17 -9.05 11.12
N ALA A 341 19.63 -8.83 12.31
CA ALA A 341 19.68 -9.79 13.40
C ALA A 341 18.77 -11.03 13.18
N GLN A 342 17.71 -10.91 12.38
CA GLN A 342 16.87 -12.04 11.95
C GLN A 342 17.44 -12.77 10.71
N GLU A 343 18.54 -12.28 10.13
CA GLU A 343 19.06 -12.68 8.81
C GLU A 343 17.95 -12.60 7.73
N ALA A 344 17.21 -11.50 7.73
CA ALA A 344 16.10 -11.22 6.81
C ALA A 344 16.57 -10.42 5.60
N ASP A 345 15.89 -10.59 4.47
CA ASP A 345 16.12 -9.80 3.25
C ASP A 345 15.27 -8.53 3.24
N ALA A 346 14.17 -8.52 4.00
CA ALA A 346 13.28 -7.38 4.15
C ALA A 346 12.66 -7.32 5.55
N ALA A 347 12.59 -6.11 6.11
CA ALA A 347 11.85 -5.81 7.33
C ALA A 347 11.01 -4.54 7.12
N CYS A 348 9.71 -4.62 7.39
CA CYS A 348 8.77 -3.51 7.25
C CYS A 348 8.28 -2.98 8.60
N ALA A 349 8.05 -1.67 8.66
CA ALA A 349 7.27 -1.03 9.70
C ALA A 349 5.77 -1.34 9.56
N THR A 350 4.98 -0.74 10.45
CA THR A 350 3.52 -0.71 10.35
C THR A 350 3.05 0.71 10.10
N ASP A 351 2.30 0.94 9.01
CA ASP A 351 1.81 2.27 8.64
C ASP A 351 0.35 2.48 9.03
N TRP A 352 0.06 3.64 9.62
CA TRP A 352 -1.25 3.92 10.18
C TRP A 352 -1.79 5.28 9.78
N ILE A 353 -3.10 5.29 9.51
CA ILE A 353 -3.90 6.48 9.28
C ILE A 353 -5.10 6.50 10.22
N ALA A 354 -5.63 7.68 10.50
CA ALA A 354 -6.90 7.81 11.21
C ALA A 354 -8.06 7.19 10.40
N ASN A 355 -9.05 6.63 11.09
CA ASN A 355 -10.35 6.36 10.48
C ASN A 355 -10.94 7.65 9.88
N LYS A 356 -11.61 7.54 8.73
CA LYS A 356 -12.22 8.66 8.00
C LYS A 356 -13.75 8.51 7.91
N GLY A 357 -14.45 9.63 7.69
CA GLY A 357 -15.90 9.66 7.46
C GLY A 357 -16.73 9.35 8.71
N TRP A 358 -17.91 8.75 8.54
CA TRP A 358 -18.83 8.44 9.65
C TRP A 358 -18.24 7.47 10.68
N ALA A 359 -17.34 6.58 10.24
CA ALA A 359 -16.71 5.58 11.10
C ALA A 359 -15.85 6.22 12.22
N SER A 360 -15.18 7.35 11.96
CA SER A 360 -14.34 8.00 12.99
C SER A 360 -15.13 8.56 14.18
N ARG A 361 -16.43 8.85 13.98
CA ARG A 361 -17.34 9.27 15.07
C ARG A 361 -17.76 8.13 15.99
N LEU A 362 -17.72 6.89 15.50
CA LEU A 362 -18.07 5.68 16.26
C LEU A 362 -16.83 4.98 16.80
N ASN A 363 -15.71 5.07 16.07
CA ASN A 363 -14.44 4.43 16.38
C ASN A 363 -13.28 5.37 15.97
N PRO A 364 -12.81 6.27 16.86
CA PRO A 364 -11.71 7.20 16.60
C PRO A 364 -10.31 6.53 16.60
N ASP A 365 -10.28 5.22 16.36
CA ASP A 365 -9.06 4.42 16.29
C ASP A 365 -8.35 4.54 14.93
N VAL A 366 -7.22 3.87 14.82
CA VAL A 366 -6.38 3.79 13.61
C VAL A 366 -6.88 2.76 12.60
N ARG A 367 -6.35 2.84 11.38
CA ARG A 367 -6.46 1.83 10.33
C ARG A 367 -5.09 1.62 9.67
N PHE A 368 -4.73 0.36 9.49
CA PHE A 368 -3.52 -0.05 8.77
C PHE A 368 -3.59 0.45 7.31
N TYR A 369 -2.58 1.17 6.86
CA TYR A 369 -2.45 1.64 5.49
C TYR A 369 -1.72 0.58 4.64
N ASP A 370 -1.57 0.80 3.33
CA ASP A 370 -0.97 -0.10 2.33
C ASP A 370 -1.26 -1.62 2.44
N SER A 371 -2.42 -1.98 3.03
CA SER A 371 -2.91 -3.37 3.14
C SER A 371 -3.09 -4.07 1.78
N TRP A 372 -3.10 -3.29 0.69
CA TRP A 372 -3.09 -3.78 -0.69
C TRP A 372 -1.74 -4.36 -1.13
N VAL A 373 -0.62 -3.87 -0.58
CA VAL A 373 0.75 -4.38 -0.81
C VAL A 373 1.06 -5.58 0.09
N SER A 374 0.55 -5.54 1.32
CA SER A 374 0.96 -6.43 2.40
C SER A 374 0.35 -7.84 2.28
N ARG A 375 1.12 -8.90 2.46
CA ARG A 375 0.68 -10.31 2.34
C ARG A 375 1.29 -11.19 3.42
N SER A 376 0.51 -12.08 4.03
CA SER A 376 1.01 -13.09 4.95
C SER A 376 1.65 -14.26 4.19
N LEU A 377 2.18 -15.23 4.92
CA LEU A 377 2.76 -16.46 4.34
C LEU A 377 1.73 -17.54 3.98
N SER A 378 0.45 -17.34 4.29
CA SER A 378 -0.61 -18.13 3.64
C SER A 378 -0.87 -17.68 2.20
N GLY A 379 -0.37 -16.50 1.83
CA GLY A 379 -0.66 -15.83 0.57
C GLY A 379 -1.75 -14.77 0.66
N GLU A 380 -2.45 -14.66 1.80
CA GLU A 380 -3.56 -13.72 1.99
C GLU A 380 -3.12 -12.27 2.25
N THR A 381 -4.05 -11.32 2.08
CA THR A 381 -3.85 -9.94 2.59
C THR A 381 -3.79 -9.91 4.12
N LEU A 382 -2.95 -9.05 4.73
CA LEU A 382 -2.83 -9.00 6.20
C LEU A 382 -4.14 -8.65 6.93
N ARG A 383 -5.04 -7.94 6.24
CA ARG A 383 -6.40 -7.59 6.68
C ARG A 383 -7.39 -8.03 5.60
N ARG A 384 -8.36 -8.87 5.95
CA ARG A 384 -9.43 -9.32 5.04
C ARG A 384 -10.09 -8.13 4.33
N GLN A 385 -9.96 -8.02 3.01
CA GLN A 385 -10.39 -6.78 2.32
C GLN A 385 -11.90 -6.57 2.38
N GLU A 386 -12.65 -7.67 2.22
CA GLU A 386 -14.11 -7.74 2.25
C GLU A 386 -14.74 -7.59 3.65
N ASP A 387 -13.97 -7.47 4.74
CA ASP A 387 -14.55 -7.04 6.02
C ASP A 387 -14.84 -5.54 6.01
N PHE A 388 -16.05 -5.20 5.59
CA PHE A 388 -16.61 -3.84 5.64
C PHE A 388 -16.82 -3.32 7.07
N LEU A 389 -16.90 -4.20 8.07
CA LEU A 389 -17.08 -3.86 9.48
C LEU A 389 -15.75 -3.70 10.23
N ALA A 390 -14.60 -3.97 9.59
CA ALA A 390 -13.26 -3.79 10.14
C ALA A 390 -13.04 -2.40 10.74
N THR A 391 -13.60 -1.36 10.11
CA THR A 391 -13.50 0.04 10.57
C THR A 391 -14.24 0.31 11.88
N LEU A 392 -15.12 -0.60 12.31
CA LEU A 392 -15.81 -0.56 13.61
C LEU A 392 -15.07 -1.37 14.70
N ARG A 393 -14.01 -2.10 14.32
CA ARG A 393 -13.16 -2.87 15.24
C ARG A 393 -11.85 -2.11 15.52
N LYS A 394 -11.10 -2.52 16.55
CA LYS A 394 -9.78 -1.93 16.82
C LYS A 394 -8.83 -2.23 15.68
N GLY A 395 -8.22 -1.20 15.07
CA GLY A 395 -7.44 -1.31 13.84
C GLY A 395 -6.28 -2.29 13.94
N VAL A 396 -5.55 -2.25 15.06
CA VAL A 396 -4.43 -3.16 15.36
C VAL A 396 -4.86 -4.62 15.54
N ASN A 397 -6.13 -4.88 15.87
CA ASN A 397 -6.64 -6.25 16.09
C ASN A 397 -7.15 -6.93 14.81
N VAL A 398 -7.28 -6.19 13.69
CA VAL A 398 -7.76 -6.71 12.39
C VAL A 398 -6.62 -7.29 11.53
N LEU A 399 -5.37 -7.21 12.00
CA LEU A 399 -4.25 -7.82 11.30
C LEU A 399 -4.12 -9.28 11.73
N PHE A 400 -3.95 -10.17 10.74
CA PHE A 400 -3.85 -11.63 10.90
C PHE A 400 -5.08 -12.27 11.57
N ASP A 401 -6.25 -11.64 11.57
CA ASP A 401 -7.44 -12.11 12.30
C ASP A 401 -8.29 -13.15 11.54
N GLN A 402 -7.73 -13.74 10.50
CA GLN A 402 -8.41 -14.57 9.51
C GLN A 402 -8.20 -16.07 9.82
N PRO A 403 -9.12 -16.96 9.41
CA PRO A 403 -8.93 -18.40 9.60
C PRO A 403 -7.65 -18.89 8.91
N GLY A 404 -6.81 -19.65 9.62
CA GLY A 404 -5.51 -20.12 9.13
C GLY A 404 -4.33 -19.16 9.42
N GLU A 405 -4.60 -17.94 9.91
CA GLU A 405 -3.56 -16.97 10.29
C GLU A 405 -3.15 -17.04 11.78
N GLU A 406 -3.69 -18.00 12.56
CA GLU A 406 -3.62 -18.00 14.03
C GLU A 406 -2.18 -17.97 14.56
N ARG A 407 -1.25 -18.60 13.84
CA ARG A 407 0.18 -18.60 14.18
C ARG A 407 0.84 -17.22 14.03
N TYR A 408 0.47 -16.47 13.01
CA TYR A 408 0.98 -15.12 12.76
C TYR A 408 0.31 -14.14 13.74
N LYS A 409 -1.00 -14.29 13.96
CA LYS A 409 -1.77 -13.58 14.99
C LYS A 409 -1.18 -13.74 16.39
N ALA A 410 -0.78 -14.95 16.76
CA ALA A 410 -0.17 -15.23 18.07
C ALA A 410 1.22 -14.57 18.28
N ARG A 411 1.96 -14.26 17.20
CA ARG A 411 3.18 -13.43 17.30
C ARG A 411 2.84 -11.94 17.32
N TRP A 412 1.91 -11.51 16.46
CA TRP A 412 1.40 -10.14 16.42
C TRP A 412 0.84 -9.66 17.76
N ASP A 413 -0.01 -10.48 18.41
CA ASP A 413 -0.64 -10.19 19.72
C ASP A 413 0.36 -10.20 20.89
N LYS A 414 1.59 -10.66 20.65
CA LYS A 414 2.73 -10.53 21.57
C LYS A 414 3.67 -9.35 21.22
N GLY A 415 3.42 -8.63 20.14
CA GLY A 415 4.33 -7.58 19.62
C GLY A 415 5.59 -8.12 18.93
N LEU A 416 5.69 -9.43 18.69
CA LEU A 416 6.89 -10.07 18.12
C LEU A 416 6.95 -9.90 16.59
N PRO A 417 8.15 -9.79 15.99
CA PRO A 417 8.32 -9.77 14.52
C PRO A 417 7.58 -10.92 13.83
N VAL A 418 6.75 -10.60 12.83
CA VAL A 418 5.91 -11.59 12.14
C VAL A 418 6.44 -11.81 10.73
N PRO A 419 6.74 -13.05 10.31
CA PRO A 419 7.20 -13.32 8.96
C PRO A 419 6.03 -13.22 7.97
N VAL A 420 6.27 -12.60 6.80
CA VAL A 420 5.28 -12.23 5.79
C VAL A 420 5.80 -12.53 4.38
N TYR A 421 4.95 -12.49 3.35
CA TYR A 421 5.40 -12.58 1.95
C TYR A 421 5.86 -11.22 1.42
N SER A 422 5.03 -10.20 1.57
CA SER A 422 5.33 -8.84 1.09
C SER A 422 4.79 -7.80 2.05
N CYS A 423 5.47 -6.65 2.10
CA CYS A 423 5.08 -5.48 2.88
C CYS A 423 5.84 -4.25 2.34
N TRP A 424 5.42 -3.04 2.73
CA TRP A 424 6.09 -1.79 2.38
C TRP A 424 5.88 -0.76 3.48
N ASN A 425 4.61 -0.46 3.74
CA ASN A 425 4.11 0.08 5.00
C ASN A 425 4.88 1.29 5.54
N GLY A 426 5.09 2.29 4.68
CA GLY A 426 5.69 3.59 5.00
C GLY A 426 7.19 3.61 5.29
N LEU A 427 7.75 2.53 5.84
CA LEU A 427 9.18 2.38 6.14
C LEU A 427 9.59 0.92 5.97
N LEU A 428 10.62 0.67 5.15
CA LEU A 428 11.09 -0.66 4.75
C LEU A 428 12.62 -0.70 4.68
N ALA A 429 13.25 -1.63 5.41
CA ALA A 429 14.66 -1.96 5.25
C ALA A 429 14.82 -3.21 4.37
N LEU A 430 15.65 -3.14 3.34
CA LEU A 430 15.98 -4.21 2.37
C LEU A 430 17.47 -4.54 2.39
N ASP A 431 17.78 -5.78 2.05
CA ASP A 431 19.08 -6.19 1.51
C ASP A 431 19.31 -5.51 0.14
N ALA A 432 20.51 -4.97 -0.07
CA ALA A 432 20.88 -4.30 -1.30
C ALA A 432 21.30 -5.25 -2.44
N GLN A 433 21.74 -6.47 -2.14
CA GLN A 433 22.27 -7.44 -3.11
C GLN A 433 21.32 -7.71 -4.30
N PRO A 434 19.99 -7.76 -4.14
CA PRO A 434 19.09 -7.90 -5.28
C PRO A 434 19.14 -6.74 -6.27
N PHE A 435 19.47 -5.52 -5.83
CA PHE A 435 19.55 -4.31 -6.68
C PHE A 435 20.91 -4.09 -7.34
N THR A 436 21.98 -4.72 -6.82
CA THR A 436 23.35 -4.62 -7.36
C THR A 436 23.80 -5.88 -8.11
N SER A 437 23.27 -7.05 -7.74
CA SER A 437 23.62 -8.35 -8.35
C SER A 437 22.45 -8.97 -9.11
N THR A 438 22.77 -9.91 -10.02
CA THR A 438 21.81 -10.79 -10.71
C THR A 438 21.69 -12.18 -10.07
N SER A 439 22.61 -12.53 -9.16
CA SER A 439 22.71 -13.87 -8.54
C SER A 439 21.51 -14.25 -7.67
N ILE A 440 21.37 -15.55 -7.40
CA ILE A 440 20.48 -16.06 -6.34
C ILE A 440 21.02 -15.71 -4.95
N SER A 441 20.16 -15.77 -3.93
CA SER A 441 20.57 -15.58 -2.54
C SER A 441 21.64 -16.59 -2.13
N PRO A 442 22.74 -16.17 -1.47
CA PRO A 442 23.80 -17.05 -0.98
C PRO A 442 23.33 -18.14 -0.01
N ARG A 443 22.10 -18.07 0.54
CA ARG A 443 21.52 -19.13 1.37
C ARG A 443 21.16 -20.39 0.58
N TYR A 444 20.84 -20.23 -0.71
CA TYR A 444 20.46 -21.33 -1.62
C TYR A 444 21.61 -21.77 -2.54
N ASP A 445 22.72 -21.04 -2.56
CA ASP A 445 23.91 -21.41 -3.30
C ASP A 445 24.75 -22.44 -2.53
N LEU A 446 24.98 -23.60 -3.15
CA LEU A 446 25.80 -24.68 -2.59
C LEU A 446 27.29 -24.33 -2.52
N SER A 447 27.75 -23.36 -3.32
CA SER A 447 29.13 -22.86 -3.33
C SER A 447 29.38 -21.72 -2.33
N SER A 448 28.32 -21.20 -1.69
CA SER A 448 28.40 -20.14 -0.69
C SER A 448 29.24 -20.53 0.53
N SER A 449 30.07 -19.59 0.98
CA SER A 449 30.86 -19.69 2.22
C SER A 449 30.02 -19.58 3.49
N LEU A 450 28.71 -19.29 3.40
CA LEU A 450 27.84 -19.10 4.56
C LEU A 450 27.84 -20.32 5.51
N PRO A 451 27.81 -20.10 6.84
CA PRO A 451 27.63 -21.16 7.81
C PRO A 451 26.42 -22.06 7.52
N SER A 452 26.55 -23.36 7.83
CA SER A 452 25.46 -24.31 7.58
C SER A 452 24.17 -24.00 8.36
N SER A 453 24.23 -23.18 9.41
CA SER A 453 23.06 -22.64 10.12
C SER A 453 22.31 -21.61 9.27
N SER A 454 23.01 -20.61 8.71
CA SER A 454 22.42 -19.55 7.89
C SER A 454 21.93 -20.05 6.53
N ARG A 455 22.56 -21.12 5.99
CA ARG A 455 22.06 -21.86 4.81
C ARG A 455 20.83 -22.73 5.07
N LYS A 456 20.33 -22.86 6.32
CA LYS A 456 19.01 -23.47 6.56
C LYS A 456 17.94 -22.52 6.06
N SER A 457 17.36 -22.86 4.92
CA SER A 457 16.21 -22.18 4.36
C SER A 457 15.02 -23.13 4.23
N TRP A 458 13.94 -22.61 3.66
CA TRP A 458 12.62 -23.23 3.63
C TRP A 458 12.61 -24.33 2.55
N PRO A 459 11.82 -25.41 2.68
CA PRO A 459 11.71 -26.43 1.63
C PRO A 459 10.96 -25.86 0.41
N ARG A 460 11.67 -25.65 -0.72
CA ARG A 460 11.09 -25.09 -1.96
C ARG A 460 11.88 -25.45 -3.22
N ASP A 461 11.26 -25.18 -4.38
CA ASP A 461 11.93 -25.12 -5.69
C ASP A 461 13.16 -24.18 -5.64
N SER A 462 14.24 -24.59 -6.30
CA SER A 462 15.47 -23.80 -6.43
C SER A 462 15.19 -22.38 -6.97
N PRO A 463 15.78 -21.33 -6.36
CA PRO A 463 15.68 -19.99 -6.91
C PRO A 463 16.31 -19.83 -8.29
N ILE A 464 15.90 -18.78 -9.00
CA ILE A 464 16.28 -18.51 -10.38
C ILE A 464 17.21 -17.29 -10.40
N ALA A 465 18.34 -17.37 -11.13
CA ALA A 465 19.18 -16.19 -11.36
C ALA A 465 18.48 -15.23 -12.33
N SER A 466 18.61 -13.92 -12.10
CA SER A 466 18.05 -12.90 -12.99
C SER A 466 18.97 -12.63 -14.17
N THR A 467 18.44 -12.03 -15.24
CA THR A 467 19.27 -11.42 -16.30
C THR A 467 19.74 -10.03 -15.92
N GLU A 468 18.97 -9.30 -15.11
CA GLU A 468 19.21 -7.91 -14.71
C GLU A 468 19.01 -7.73 -13.19
N PRO A 469 19.69 -6.78 -12.53
CA PRO A 469 19.42 -6.47 -11.14
C PRO A 469 17.97 -6.00 -10.93
N ALA A 470 17.45 -6.19 -9.72
CA ALA A 470 16.08 -5.82 -9.37
C ALA A 470 15.88 -4.30 -9.50
N ARG A 471 14.70 -3.90 -9.98
CA ARG A 471 14.25 -2.51 -10.11
C ARG A 471 12.74 -2.47 -9.91
N PHE A 472 12.21 -1.35 -9.40
CA PHE A 472 10.76 -1.16 -9.34
C PHE A 472 10.20 -1.13 -10.76
N ARG A 473 9.05 -1.78 -10.96
CA ARG A 473 8.44 -2.00 -12.28
C ARG A 473 6.92 -2.14 -12.17
N SER A 474 6.23 -1.97 -13.29
CA SER A 474 4.80 -2.25 -13.44
C SER A 474 4.59 -3.58 -14.17
N ALA A 475 3.51 -4.28 -13.84
CA ALA A 475 3.09 -5.50 -14.53
C ALA A 475 2.51 -5.23 -15.94
N LEU A 476 2.29 -3.96 -16.32
CA LEU A 476 1.67 -3.57 -17.60
C LEU A 476 2.35 -4.21 -18.83
N ASN A 477 3.67 -4.36 -18.79
CA ASN A 477 4.48 -4.95 -19.85
C ASN A 477 4.84 -6.43 -19.62
N ASN A 478 4.26 -7.08 -18.61
CA ASN A 478 4.54 -8.45 -18.19
C ASN A 478 3.25 -9.30 -18.20
N PRO A 479 2.85 -9.85 -19.36
CA PRO A 479 1.62 -10.64 -19.48
C PRO A 479 1.56 -11.79 -18.48
N GLY A 480 0.40 -12.02 -17.87
CA GLY A 480 0.19 -13.06 -16.87
C GLY A 480 0.68 -12.72 -15.46
N GLU A 481 1.30 -11.56 -15.24
CA GLU A 481 1.66 -11.08 -13.91
C GLU A 481 0.52 -10.30 -13.23
N CYS A 482 0.46 -10.37 -11.90
CA CYS A 482 -0.48 -9.58 -11.13
C CYS A 482 -0.28 -8.07 -11.32
N ALA A 483 -1.35 -7.34 -11.67
CA ALA A 483 -1.40 -5.88 -11.70
C ALA A 483 -1.41 -5.25 -10.29
N ALA A 484 -0.38 -5.55 -9.50
CA ALA A 484 -0.14 -5.03 -8.15
C ALA A 484 0.72 -3.76 -8.15
N SER A 485 0.92 -3.18 -6.97
CA SER A 485 1.94 -2.14 -6.76
C SER A 485 3.33 -2.66 -7.09
N GLU A 486 4.17 -1.76 -7.58
CA GLU A 486 5.62 -1.87 -7.70
C GLU A 486 6.27 -2.36 -6.40
N CYS A 487 5.72 -1.99 -5.23
CA CYS A 487 6.18 -2.41 -3.91
C CYS A 487 5.81 -3.87 -3.57
N LYS A 488 4.80 -4.47 -4.22
CA LYS A 488 4.52 -5.91 -4.13
C LYS A 488 5.34 -6.69 -5.16
N LEU A 489 5.54 -6.10 -6.35
CA LEU A 489 6.30 -6.74 -7.44
C LEU A 489 7.79 -6.87 -7.08
N ILE A 490 8.39 -5.90 -6.38
CA ILE A 490 9.78 -6.03 -5.91
C ILE A 490 9.94 -7.20 -4.93
N ALA A 491 8.93 -7.50 -4.10
CA ALA A 491 8.95 -8.69 -3.25
C ALA A 491 8.97 -9.98 -4.09
N LYS A 492 8.15 -10.06 -5.15
CA LYS A 492 8.16 -11.19 -6.08
C LYS A 492 9.54 -11.40 -6.73
N ASP A 493 10.19 -10.31 -7.13
CA ASP A 493 11.53 -10.37 -7.72
C ASP A 493 12.57 -10.91 -6.72
N PHE A 494 12.53 -10.42 -5.47
CA PHE A 494 13.33 -10.94 -4.35
C PHE A 494 13.09 -12.44 -4.09
N TRP A 495 11.84 -12.85 -3.90
CA TRP A 495 11.45 -14.23 -3.60
C TRP A 495 11.73 -15.22 -4.75
N SER A 496 11.69 -14.77 -6.01
CA SER A 496 12.07 -15.59 -7.18
C SER A 496 13.57 -15.96 -7.16
N ARG A 497 14.39 -15.08 -6.58
CA ARG A 497 15.85 -15.21 -6.41
C ARG A 497 16.28 -15.77 -5.06
N GLY A 498 15.33 -16.11 -4.19
CA GLY A 498 15.59 -16.71 -2.87
C GLY A 498 15.92 -15.70 -1.76
N PHE A 499 15.65 -14.42 -1.99
CA PHE A 499 15.66 -13.37 -0.96
C PHE A 499 14.26 -13.35 -0.30
N ASP A 500 13.94 -14.44 0.38
CA ASP A 500 12.60 -14.86 0.81
C ASP A 500 12.32 -14.76 2.32
N ARG A 501 13.21 -14.14 3.10
CA ARG A 501 12.98 -13.87 4.53
C ARG A 501 12.47 -12.44 4.70
N TRP A 502 11.15 -12.29 4.59
CA TRP A 502 10.45 -11.02 4.77
C TRP A 502 9.70 -11.01 6.12
N LEU A 503 9.74 -9.89 6.84
CA LEU A 503 9.04 -9.72 8.12
C LEU A 503 8.42 -8.33 8.30
N ILE A 504 7.41 -8.23 9.15
CA ILE A 504 6.86 -6.96 9.65
C ILE A 504 7.10 -6.87 11.16
N VAL A 505 7.50 -5.69 11.64
CA VAL A 505 7.89 -5.45 13.05
C VAL A 505 6.79 -4.65 13.76
N PRO A 506 6.03 -5.24 14.71
CA PRO A 506 4.91 -4.54 15.34
C PRO A 506 5.31 -3.37 16.25
N SER A 507 6.54 -3.36 16.77
CA SER A 507 7.06 -2.25 17.57
C SER A 507 7.37 -1.01 16.74
N VAL A 508 7.69 -1.19 15.46
CA VAL A 508 8.05 -0.12 14.52
C VAL A 508 6.78 0.42 13.85
N ARG A 509 6.49 1.71 14.06
CA ARG A 509 5.30 2.36 13.49
C ARG A 509 5.63 3.65 12.76
N VAL A 510 4.87 3.94 11.72
CA VAL A 510 4.93 5.20 10.97
C VAL A 510 3.53 5.69 10.66
N THR A 511 3.34 7.01 10.54
CA THR A 511 2.01 7.59 10.31
C THR A 511 2.02 8.75 9.33
N TYR A 512 0.89 8.99 8.66
CA TYR A 512 0.70 10.14 7.77
C TYR A 512 0.14 11.38 8.50
N SER A 513 0.08 11.35 9.83
CA SER A 513 -0.16 12.54 10.65
C SER A 513 0.34 12.34 12.08
N GLU A 514 0.90 13.40 12.65
CA GLU A 514 1.45 13.43 14.01
C GLU A 514 0.47 12.94 15.10
N PRO A 515 -0.82 13.34 15.11
CA PRO A 515 -1.76 12.88 16.14
C PRO A 515 -2.06 11.38 16.09
N VAL A 516 -1.86 10.73 14.93
CA VAL A 516 -2.02 9.27 14.79
C VAL A 516 -0.83 8.53 15.39
N TYR A 517 0.38 9.11 15.37
CA TYR A 517 1.60 8.49 15.92
C TYR A 517 1.50 8.21 17.42
N SER A 518 0.80 9.10 18.12
CA SER A 518 0.54 9.07 19.56
C SER A 518 -0.79 8.37 19.91
N ASN A 519 -1.43 7.66 18.97
CA ASN A 519 -2.68 6.97 19.23
C ASN A 519 -2.50 5.83 20.27
N PRO A 520 -3.35 5.74 21.32
CA PRO A 520 -3.21 4.73 22.37
C PRO A 520 -3.14 3.26 21.89
N SER A 521 -3.81 2.91 20.78
CA SER A 521 -3.75 1.56 20.22
C SER A 521 -2.35 1.23 19.67
N LEU A 522 -1.67 2.21 19.06
CA LEU A 522 -0.31 2.04 18.54
C LEU A 522 0.73 2.04 19.65
N LEU A 523 0.59 2.95 20.63
CA LEU A 523 1.42 2.95 21.83
C LEU A 523 1.31 1.60 22.55
N SER A 524 0.09 1.09 22.73
CA SER A 524 -0.17 -0.24 23.29
C SER A 524 0.51 -1.35 22.51
N LEU A 525 0.38 -1.39 21.17
CA LEU A 525 1.02 -2.38 20.32
C LEU A 525 2.56 -2.36 20.49
N SER A 526 3.17 -1.18 20.41
CA SER A 526 4.63 -1.03 20.56
C SER A 526 5.15 -1.38 21.95
N SER A 527 4.30 -1.30 22.98
CA SER A 527 4.64 -1.66 24.36
C SER A 527 4.52 -3.15 24.70
N LEU A 528 3.99 -3.99 23.80
CA LEU A 528 3.84 -5.44 24.04
C LEU A 528 5.20 -6.16 24.10
N HIS A 529 6.14 -5.75 23.25
CA HIS A 529 7.50 -6.27 23.21
C HIS A 529 8.47 -5.10 22.94
N PRO A 530 8.81 -4.31 23.97
CA PRO A 530 9.71 -3.19 23.81
C PRO A 530 11.13 -3.68 23.46
N PRO A 531 11.89 -2.95 22.63
CA PRO A 531 13.27 -3.28 22.27
C PRO A 531 14.16 -3.59 23.49
N SER A 532 14.62 -4.85 23.60
CA SER A 532 15.53 -5.31 24.66
C SER A 532 16.91 -4.62 24.55
N PRO A 533 17.54 -4.13 25.64
CA PRO A 533 18.85 -3.47 25.60
C PRO A 533 20.02 -4.36 25.10
N SER A 534 19.78 -5.66 24.88
CA SER A 534 20.76 -6.59 24.34
C SER A 534 21.04 -6.33 22.85
N PRO A 535 22.29 -6.39 22.38
CA PRO A 535 22.63 -6.36 20.95
C PRO A 535 22.30 -7.68 20.23
N THR A 536 21.74 -8.68 20.92
CA THR A 536 21.27 -9.94 20.34
C THR A 536 19.79 -10.11 20.58
N LEU A 537 19.07 -10.69 19.62
CA LEU A 537 17.64 -10.98 19.75
C LEU A 537 17.33 -11.92 20.92
N ASP A 538 16.19 -11.71 21.55
CA ASP A 538 15.66 -12.65 22.53
C ASP A 538 15.13 -13.94 21.86
N ALA A 539 15.08 -15.05 22.60
CA ALA A 539 14.71 -16.35 22.04
C ALA A 539 13.28 -16.43 21.49
N GLU A 540 12.33 -15.65 22.03
CA GLU A 540 10.97 -15.54 21.47
C GLU A 540 10.91 -14.59 20.25
N GLU A 541 11.82 -13.61 20.21
CA GLU A 541 11.92 -12.59 19.17
C GLU A 541 12.45 -13.18 17.86
N ARG A 542 13.49 -14.03 17.94
CA ARG A 542 14.09 -14.73 16.79
C ARG A 542 13.05 -15.59 16.05
N ILE A 543 13.00 -15.46 14.73
CA ILE A 543 12.15 -16.26 13.85
C ILE A 543 12.88 -17.56 13.48
N ASP A 544 12.28 -18.71 13.79
CA ASP A 544 12.73 -20.03 13.31
C ASP A 544 12.23 -20.26 11.89
N TRP A 545 12.87 -19.62 10.90
CA TRP A 545 12.44 -19.62 9.49
C TRP A 545 12.11 -21.02 8.92
N PRO A 546 12.91 -22.08 9.14
CA PRO A 546 12.61 -23.43 8.62
C PRO A 546 11.34 -24.08 9.19
N SER A 547 10.76 -23.54 10.27
CA SER A 547 9.48 -24.01 10.81
C SER A 547 8.26 -23.41 10.10
N TYR A 548 8.44 -22.46 9.19
CA TYR A 548 7.39 -21.87 8.37
C TYR A 548 7.39 -22.47 6.96
N THR A 549 6.23 -22.45 6.30
CA THR A 549 6.05 -22.90 4.91
C THR A 549 5.97 -21.70 3.97
N PRO A 550 6.69 -21.71 2.84
CA PRO A 550 6.58 -20.64 1.86
C PRO A 550 5.20 -20.69 1.18
N PRO A 551 4.52 -19.56 0.90
CA PRO A 551 3.24 -19.57 0.21
C PRO A 551 3.33 -20.28 -1.15
N GLU A 552 2.43 -21.24 -1.39
CA GLU A 552 2.30 -21.90 -2.70
C GLU A 552 1.72 -20.93 -3.75
N GLU A 553 0.77 -20.09 -3.32
CA GLU A 553 0.13 -19.05 -4.12
C GLU A 553 -0.06 -17.79 -3.26
N VAL A 554 -0.17 -16.63 -3.90
CA VAL A 554 -0.38 -15.33 -3.24
C VAL A 554 -1.50 -14.58 -3.92
N VAL A 555 -2.40 -13.99 -3.13
CA VAL A 555 -3.59 -13.31 -3.65
C VAL A 555 -3.25 -12.03 -4.42
N CYS A 556 -3.63 -12.02 -5.69
CA CYS A 556 -3.58 -10.86 -6.56
C CYS A 556 -4.89 -10.06 -6.46
N TRP A 557 -4.79 -8.89 -5.84
CA TRP A 557 -5.79 -7.84 -5.94
C TRP A 557 -5.29 -6.86 -7.01
N ALA A 558 -5.87 -6.91 -8.22
CA ALA A 558 -5.46 -6.02 -9.30
C ALA A 558 -5.87 -4.56 -9.03
N TRP A 559 -4.99 -3.61 -9.34
CA TRP A 559 -5.29 -2.18 -9.21
C TRP A 559 -6.42 -1.76 -10.16
N THR A 560 -7.49 -1.16 -9.63
CA THR A 560 -8.57 -0.57 -10.46
C THR A 560 -8.88 0.88 -10.04
N PRO A 561 -8.62 1.90 -10.88
CA PRO A 561 -8.90 3.29 -10.53
C PRO A 561 -10.41 3.62 -10.44
N GLY A 562 -10.77 4.33 -9.37
CA GLY A 562 -12.15 4.74 -9.05
C GLY A 562 -12.84 3.82 -8.04
N PRO A 563 -14.05 4.18 -7.55
CA PRO A 563 -14.80 3.34 -6.61
C PRO A 563 -15.21 2.02 -7.28
N HIS A 564 -14.87 0.91 -6.62
CA HIS A 564 -15.16 -0.45 -7.04
C HIS A 564 -15.64 -1.28 -5.84
N VAL A 565 -16.39 -2.35 -6.09
CA VAL A 565 -16.80 -3.30 -5.04
C VAL A 565 -15.94 -4.54 -5.19
N ASP A 566 -15.10 -4.77 -4.20
CA ASP A 566 -14.20 -5.92 -4.14
C ASP A 566 -14.94 -7.13 -3.58
N PHE A 567 -15.06 -8.16 -4.42
CA PHE A 567 -15.48 -9.49 -4.05
C PHE A 567 -14.32 -10.43 -4.35
N GLU A 568 -13.82 -11.11 -3.32
CA GLU A 568 -12.65 -12.01 -3.40
C GLU A 568 -12.88 -13.06 -4.49
N TRP A 569 -14.02 -13.75 -4.46
CA TRP A 569 -14.47 -14.73 -5.45
C TRP A 569 -14.65 -14.21 -6.90
N ALA A 570 -14.65 -12.90 -7.13
CA ALA A 570 -14.88 -12.31 -8.46
C ALA A 570 -13.64 -11.68 -9.10
N ARG A 571 -12.61 -11.31 -8.31
CA ARG A 571 -11.41 -10.61 -8.82
C ARG A 571 -10.09 -11.01 -8.16
N ALA A 572 -10.08 -11.82 -7.11
CA ALA A 572 -8.83 -12.40 -6.60
C ALA A 572 -8.32 -13.46 -7.58
N VAL A 573 -7.20 -13.17 -8.23
CA VAL A 573 -6.44 -14.18 -8.98
C VAL A 573 -5.33 -14.69 -8.07
N TRP A 574 -5.05 -15.98 -8.06
CA TRP A 574 -3.93 -16.53 -7.31
C TRP A 574 -2.71 -16.60 -8.23
N GLU A 575 -1.59 -15.99 -7.84
CA GLU A 575 -0.33 -16.09 -8.58
C GLU A 575 0.69 -16.87 -7.78
N ARG A 576 1.55 -17.64 -8.47
CA ARG A 576 2.67 -18.30 -7.82
C ARG A 576 3.76 -17.28 -7.51
N PRO A 577 4.16 -17.12 -6.24
CA PRO A 577 5.10 -16.08 -5.84
C PRO A 577 6.53 -16.26 -6.37
N TYR A 578 6.89 -17.44 -6.88
CA TYR A 578 8.27 -17.80 -7.25
C TYR A 578 8.46 -18.12 -8.73
N GLU A 579 7.39 -18.19 -9.51
CA GLU A 579 7.47 -18.58 -10.91
C GLU A 579 7.42 -17.35 -11.81
N THR A 580 8.46 -17.18 -12.62
CA THR A 580 8.45 -16.22 -13.72
C THR A 580 7.55 -16.74 -14.84
N PHE A 581 6.92 -15.84 -15.59
CA PHE A 581 6.02 -16.19 -16.70
C PHE A 581 6.69 -17.14 -17.73
N ALA A 582 7.99 -16.97 -17.98
CA ALA A 582 8.78 -17.86 -18.82
C ALA A 582 8.80 -19.32 -18.34
N LYS A 583 8.86 -19.57 -17.02
CA LYS A 583 8.82 -20.92 -16.43
C LYS A 583 7.41 -21.52 -16.54
N VAL A 584 6.36 -20.70 -16.41
CA VAL A 584 4.97 -21.14 -16.62
C VAL A 584 4.75 -21.61 -18.06
N LEU A 585 5.21 -20.83 -19.05
CA LEU A 585 5.13 -21.21 -20.47
C LEU A 585 5.93 -22.48 -20.82
N SER A 586 7.05 -22.75 -20.13
CA SER A 586 7.85 -23.96 -20.38
C SER A 586 7.22 -25.29 -19.91
N ARG A 587 6.08 -25.23 -19.21
CA ARG A 587 5.37 -26.38 -18.63
C ARG A 587 4.01 -26.68 -19.30
N GLY A 588 3.59 -25.87 -20.28
CA GLY A 588 2.35 -26.03 -21.06
C GLY A 588 2.63 -26.40 -22.51
#